data_AF-Q2QMV2-F1
#
_entry.id   AF-Q2QMV2-F1
#
_cell.length_a   1.000
_cell.length_b   1.000
_cell.length_c   1.000
_cell.angle_alpha   90.00
_cell.angle_beta   90.00
_cell.angle_gamma   90.00
#
_symmetry.space_group_name_H-M   'P 1'
#
loop_
_entity.id
_entity.type
_entity.pdbx_description
1 polymer ?
#
loop_
_entity_poly.entity_id
_entity_poly.type
_entity_poly.pdbx_seq_one_letter_code
_entity_poly.pdbx_strand_id
1 'polypeptide(L)'
;MADETITLQQYVNAARQTFLTVALLPDQNHSLEITPEGCLFLLTWTKCFTEAFSKGKSWNGDFTLADFKVCRGHVQKHKKPKKFGDEGMKNDMEKFVEEIELVFRSRDSRLRFTYPPYFSNFTFRLRNLEIIQKCLI
;
A
#
# COMPACT_ATOMS: atom_id res chain seq x y z
N MET A 1 -24.83 6.27 12.86
CA MET A 1 -23.56 6.10 13.60
C MET A 1 -22.54 6.98 12.88
N ALA A 2 -21.88 7.89 13.60
CA ALA A 2 -20.90 8.79 12.97
C ALA A 2 -19.74 7.95 12.43
N ASP A 3 -19.37 8.15 11.16
CA ASP A 3 -18.22 7.47 10.56
C ASP A 3 -16.94 7.97 11.26
N GLU A 4 -16.43 7.19 12.20
CA GLU A 4 -15.16 7.49 12.86
C GLU A 4 -14.04 7.44 11.82
N THR A 5 -13.55 8.63 11.49
CA THR A 5 -12.38 8.81 10.64
C THR A 5 -11.16 8.73 11.54
N ILE A 6 -10.37 7.65 11.40
CA ILE A 6 -9.12 7.45 12.15
C ILE A 6 -7.91 7.66 11.25
N THR A 7 -6.75 7.87 11.85
CA THR A 7 -5.49 7.92 11.08
C THR A 7 -5.15 6.53 10.52
N LEU A 8 -4.42 6.46 9.41
CA LEU A 8 -3.94 5.19 8.86
C LEU A 8 -3.04 4.47 9.85
N GLN A 9 -2.24 5.22 10.63
CA GLN A 9 -1.41 4.65 11.70
C GLN A 9 -2.23 3.86 12.72
N GLN A 10 -3.33 4.47 13.22
CA GLN A 10 -4.23 3.80 14.17
C GLN A 10 -4.90 2.59 13.54
N TYR A 11 -5.36 2.70 12.29
CA TYR A 11 -5.99 1.60 11.58
C TYR A 11 -5.02 0.42 11.39
N VAL A 12 -3.80 0.66 10.92
CA VAL A 12 -2.78 -0.39 10.75
C VAL A 12 -2.46 -1.04 12.10
N ASN A 13 -2.28 -0.27 13.17
CA ASN A 13 -1.99 -0.83 14.48
C ASN A 13 -3.11 -1.77 15.00
N ALA A 14 -4.37 -1.47 14.67
CA ALA A 14 -5.53 -2.27 15.10
C ALA A 14 -5.84 -3.46 14.17
N ALA A 15 -5.76 -3.26 12.85
CA ALA A 15 -6.27 -4.19 11.84
C ALA A 15 -5.17 -4.98 11.12
N ARG A 16 -3.87 -4.69 11.31
CA ARG A 16 -2.80 -5.34 10.53
C ARG A 16 -2.87 -6.88 10.54
N GLN A 17 -3.25 -7.48 11.66
CA GLN A 17 -3.36 -8.94 11.77
C GLN A 17 -4.49 -9.55 10.93
N THR A 18 -5.48 -8.75 10.51
CA THR A 18 -6.60 -9.21 9.67
C THR A 18 -6.29 -9.10 8.18
N PHE A 19 -5.20 -8.43 7.77
CA PHE A 19 -4.86 -8.22 6.36
C PHE A 19 -4.31 -9.48 5.68
N LEU A 20 -3.83 -10.43 6.47
CA LEU A 20 -3.18 -11.65 6.00
C LEU A 20 -3.84 -12.86 6.62
N THR A 21 -3.88 -13.95 5.87
CA THR A 21 -4.29 -15.26 6.36
C THR A 21 -3.35 -16.34 5.86
N VAL A 22 -3.25 -17.43 6.62
CA VAL A 22 -2.46 -18.59 6.23
C VAL A 22 -3.39 -19.62 5.60
N ALA A 23 -3.12 -19.99 4.35
CA ALA A 23 -3.85 -21.02 3.62
C ALA A 23 -3.03 -22.31 3.55
N LEU A 24 -3.69 -23.45 3.77
CA LEU A 24 -3.10 -24.77 3.52
C LEU A 24 -3.29 -25.15 2.05
N LEU A 25 -2.19 -25.42 1.36
CA LEU A 25 -2.18 -25.83 -0.04
C LEU A 25 -2.38 -27.36 -0.18
N PRO A 26 -2.78 -27.86 -1.36
CA PRO A 26 -2.96 -29.30 -1.60
C PRO A 26 -1.71 -30.15 -1.36
N ASP A 27 -0.51 -29.55 -1.50
CA ASP A 27 0.78 -30.18 -1.24
C ASP A 27 1.19 -30.17 0.25
N GLN A 28 0.26 -29.82 1.15
CA GLN A 28 0.44 -29.68 2.59
C GLN A 28 1.36 -28.52 3.02
N ASN A 29 1.81 -27.68 2.08
CA ASN A 29 2.54 -26.47 2.43
C ASN A 29 1.58 -25.34 2.82
N HIS A 30 2.09 -24.38 3.60
CA HIS A 30 1.33 -23.19 3.97
C HIS A 30 1.73 -22.00 3.09
N SER A 31 0.73 -21.31 2.54
CA SER A 31 0.87 -20.05 1.78
C SER A 31 0.31 -18.89 2.59
N LEU A 32 0.88 -17.71 2.37
CA LEU A 32 0.39 -16.46 2.92
C LEU A 32 -0.48 -15.76 1.88
N GLU A 33 -1.73 -15.49 2.21
CA GLU A 33 -2.71 -14.86 1.33
C GLU A 33 -3.16 -13.52 1.91
N ILE A 34 -3.45 -12.54 1.05
CA ILE A 34 -4.06 -11.27 1.46
C ILE A 34 -5.57 -11.46 1.56
N THR A 35 -6.15 -11.03 2.67
CA THR A 35 -7.60 -11.09 2.89
C THR A 35 -8.34 -10.01 2.08
N PRO A 36 -9.67 -10.09 1.93
CA PRO A 36 -10.44 -9.02 1.27
C PRO A 36 -10.23 -7.63 1.92
N GLU A 37 -10.07 -7.57 3.24
CA GLU A 37 -9.77 -6.32 3.96
C GLU A 37 -8.37 -5.79 3.61
N GLY A 38 -7.35 -6.66 3.62
CA GLY A 38 -6.00 -6.29 3.20
C GLY A 38 -5.94 -5.82 1.75
N CYS A 39 -6.70 -6.46 0.85
CA CYS A 39 -6.83 -6.06 -0.55
C CYS A 39 -7.48 -4.67 -0.68
N LEU A 40 -8.56 -4.39 0.06
CA LEU A 40 -9.21 -3.08 0.05
C LEU A 40 -8.27 -1.98 0.55
N PHE A 41 -7.57 -2.25 1.66
CA PHE A 41 -6.56 -1.34 2.22
C PHE A 41 -5.47 -1.03 1.19
N LEU A 42 -4.86 -2.07 0.61
CA LEU A 42 -3.75 -1.92 -0.34
C LEU A 42 -4.19 -1.16 -1.58
N LEU A 43 -5.35 -1.55 -2.15
CA LEU A 43 -5.94 -0.90 -3.32
C LEU A 43 -6.17 0.60 -3.08
N THR A 44 -6.82 0.96 -1.99
CA THR A 44 -7.21 2.35 -1.72
C THR A 44 -6.00 3.22 -1.34
N TRP A 45 -4.99 2.64 -0.71
CA TRP A 45 -3.75 3.37 -0.45
C TRP A 45 -2.93 3.58 -1.71
N THR A 46 -2.76 2.56 -2.56
CA THR A 46 -2.14 2.70 -3.88
C THR A 46 -2.88 3.71 -4.75
N LYS A 47 -4.21 3.76 -4.65
CA LYS A 47 -5.04 4.77 -5.34
C LYS A 47 -4.67 6.20 -4.92
N CYS A 48 -4.36 6.45 -3.65
CA CYS A 48 -3.96 7.79 -3.19
C CYS A 48 -2.72 8.31 -3.93
N PHE A 49 -1.73 7.45 -4.16
CA PHE A 49 -0.52 7.80 -4.90
C PHE A 49 -0.75 7.93 -6.40
N THR A 50 -1.39 6.94 -7.03
CA THR A 50 -1.67 6.98 -8.47
C THR A 50 -2.56 8.18 -8.86
N GLU A 51 -3.52 8.58 -8.00
CA GLU A 51 -4.28 9.81 -8.19
C GLU A 51 -3.42 11.08 -8.08
N ALA A 52 -2.46 11.13 -7.15
CA ALA A 52 -1.54 12.26 -7.03
C ALA A 52 -0.66 12.34 -8.28
N PHE A 53 -0.12 11.20 -8.71
CA PHE A 53 0.78 11.09 -9.86
C PHE A 53 0.09 11.49 -11.16
N SER A 54 -1.15 11.04 -11.38
CA SER A 54 -1.96 11.46 -12.55
C SER A 54 -2.13 12.98 -12.69
N LYS A 55 -1.88 13.74 -11.60
CA LYS A 55 -1.99 15.20 -11.54
C LYS A 55 -0.61 15.89 -11.50
N GLY A 56 0.48 15.15 -11.72
CA GLY A 56 1.83 15.67 -11.62
C GLY A 56 2.22 16.06 -10.18
N LYS A 57 1.66 15.38 -9.17
CA LYS A 57 1.88 15.69 -7.75
C LYS A 57 2.41 14.49 -6.98
N SER A 58 3.17 14.73 -5.92
CA SER A 58 3.73 13.72 -5.03
C SER A 58 3.97 14.32 -3.62
N TRP A 59 4.39 13.49 -2.68
CA TRP A 59 4.87 13.88 -1.36
C TRP A 59 6.41 13.91 -1.29
N ASN A 60 7.11 13.51 -2.35
CA ASN A 60 8.58 13.46 -2.43
C ASN A 60 9.21 12.61 -1.32
N GLY A 61 8.58 11.50 -0.96
CA GLY A 61 8.97 10.66 0.18
C GLY A 61 8.69 11.29 1.55
N ASP A 62 8.22 12.53 1.62
CA ASP A 62 7.83 13.20 2.86
C ASP A 62 6.36 12.91 3.19
N PHE A 63 6.06 11.66 3.51
CA PHE A 63 4.78 11.26 4.10
C PHE A 63 4.98 10.25 5.24
N THR A 64 4.01 10.16 6.14
CA THR A 64 3.92 9.15 7.19
C THR A 64 2.54 8.50 7.15
N LEU A 65 2.31 7.43 7.91
CA LEU A 65 0.96 6.87 8.03
C LEU A 65 -0.04 7.90 8.60
N ALA A 66 0.39 8.84 9.45
CA ALA A 66 -0.49 9.89 9.98
C ALA A 66 -0.99 10.89 8.92
N ASP A 67 -0.32 10.97 7.76
CA ASP A 67 -0.70 11.82 6.63
C ASP A 67 -1.85 11.25 5.79
N PHE A 68 -2.38 10.11 6.20
CA PHE A 68 -3.53 9.44 5.61
C PHE A 68 -4.58 9.15 6.69
N LYS A 69 -5.83 9.04 6.26
CA LYS A 69 -6.97 8.69 7.10
C LYS A 69 -7.72 7.52 6.52
N VAL A 70 -8.40 6.77 7.37
CA VAL A 70 -9.24 5.64 6.98
C VAL A 70 -10.68 5.95 7.30
N CYS A 71 -11.56 5.74 6.33
CA CYS A 71 -12.99 5.82 6.49
C CYS A 71 -13.61 4.56 5.88
N ARG A 72 -14.29 3.76 6.70
CA ARG A 72 -14.89 2.47 6.28
C ARG A 72 -13.90 1.56 5.54
N GLY A 73 -12.69 1.40 6.09
CA GLY A 73 -11.61 0.60 5.48
C GLY A 73 -10.95 1.22 4.25
N HIS A 74 -11.41 2.37 3.75
CA HIS A 74 -10.83 3.04 2.59
C HIS A 74 -9.80 4.07 3.05
N VAL A 75 -8.57 3.93 2.54
CA VAL A 75 -7.51 4.92 2.75
C VAL A 75 -7.77 6.16 1.90
N GLN A 76 -7.63 7.33 2.52
CA GLN A 76 -7.77 8.64 1.91
C GLN A 76 -6.59 9.53 2.28
N LYS A 77 -6.15 10.37 1.35
CA LYS A 77 -5.16 11.42 1.61
C LYS A 77 -5.66 12.42 2.65
N HIS A 78 -4.82 12.73 3.63
CA HIS A 78 -5.03 13.84 4.57
C HIS A 78 -4.05 14.98 4.26
N LYS A 79 -2.74 14.68 4.11
CA LYS A 79 -1.73 15.63 3.63
C LYS A 79 -1.89 15.87 2.12
N LYS A 80 -1.86 17.14 1.70
CA LYS A 80 -1.95 17.50 0.27
C LYS A 80 -0.59 17.27 -0.43
N PRO A 81 -0.55 16.54 -1.56
CA PRO A 81 0.67 16.41 -2.36
C PRO A 81 0.96 17.71 -3.13
N LYS A 82 2.24 17.94 -3.45
CA LYS A 82 2.75 19.12 -4.19
C LYS A 82 3.44 18.69 -5.48
N LYS A 83 3.92 19.64 -6.28
CA LYS A 83 4.65 19.34 -7.52
C LYS A 83 6.12 19.11 -7.23
N PHE A 84 6.62 17.92 -7.54
CA PHE A 84 8.04 17.56 -7.39
C PHE A 84 8.60 16.80 -8.61
N GLY A 85 7.83 16.69 -9.70
CA GLY A 85 8.23 15.96 -10.90
C GLY A 85 8.38 14.45 -10.67
N ASP A 86 9.04 13.79 -11.62
CA ASP A 86 9.18 12.33 -11.64
C ASP A 86 10.03 11.80 -10.48
N GLU A 87 11.05 12.55 -10.07
CA GLU A 87 11.90 12.21 -8.92
C GLU A 87 11.08 12.11 -7.64
N GLY A 88 10.21 13.09 -7.39
CA GLY A 88 9.34 13.05 -6.22
C GLY A 88 8.32 11.91 -6.24
N MET A 89 7.96 11.37 -7.41
CA MET A 89 7.10 10.20 -7.53
C MET A 89 7.85 8.90 -7.28
N LYS A 90 9.11 8.81 -7.74
CA LYS A 90 10.00 7.69 -7.43
C LYS A 90 10.23 7.58 -5.93
N ASN A 91 10.56 8.69 -5.27
CA ASN A 91 10.73 8.77 -3.82
C ASN A 91 9.47 8.32 -3.05
N ASP A 92 8.29 8.71 -3.55
CA ASP A 92 7.02 8.26 -2.97
C ASP A 92 6.83 6.74 -3.11
N MET A 93 7.13 6.16 -4.27
CA MET A 93 6.98 4.72 -4.50
C MET A 93 7.98 3.87 -3.75
N GLU A 94 9.24 4.31 -3.64
CA GLU A 94 10.23 3.64 -2.81
C GLU A 94 9.76 3.55 -1.36
N LYS A 95 9.40 4.69 -0.77
CA LYS A 95 8.88 4.73 0.60
C LYS A 95 7.57 3.97 0.76
N PHE A 96 6.64 4.09 -0.19
CA PHE A 96 5.36 3.39 -0.12
C PHE A 96 5.56 1.87 -0.12
N VAL A 97 6.51 1.38 -0.93
CA VAL A 97 6.86 -0.04 -0.95
C VAL A 97 7.46 -0.50 0.38
N GLU A 98 8.37 0.28 0.98
CA GLU A 98 8.92 -0.03 2.30
C GLU A 98 7.80 -0.18 3.35
N GLU A 99 6.84 0.76 3.36
CA GLU A 99 5.74 0.73 4.30
C GLU A 99 4.81 -0.47 4.10
N ILE A 100 4.41 -0.80 2.86
CA ILE A 100 3.54 -1.97 2.63
C ILE A 100 4.28 -3.29 2.87
N GLU A 101 5.60 -3.37 2.63
CA GLU A 101 6.40 -4.52 3.02
C GLU A 101 6.36 -4.70 4.55
N LEU A 102 6.49 -3.63 5.34
CA LEU A 102 6.35 -3.73 6.79
C LEU A 102 4.95 -4.17 7.24
N VAL A 103 3.90 -3.65 6.61
CA VAL A 103 2.50 -3.98 6.94
C VAL A 103 2.18 -5.44 6.60
N PHE A 104 2.53 -5.89 5.39
CA PHE A 104 2.16 -7.21 4.84
C PHE A 104 3.20 -8.32 5.09
N ARG A 105 4.10 -8.11 6.06
CA ARG A 105 5.03 -9.14 6.52
C ARG A 105 4.40 -10.04 7.59
N SER A 106 4.52 -11.35 7.42
CA SER A 106 4.27 -12.36 8.46
C SER A 106 5.56 -13.06 8.88
N ARG A 107 5.63 -13.46 10.15
CA ARG A 107 6.71 -14.28 10.73
C ARG A 107 6.17 -15.61 11.29
N ASP A 108 5.00 -16.04 10.83
CA ASP A 108 4.45 -17.35 11.21
C ASP A 108 5.43 -18.46 10.81
N SER A 109 5.78 -19.32 11.78
CA SER A 109 6.80 -20.36 11.62
C SER A 109 6.41 -21.46 10.63
N ARG A 110 5.12 -21.58 10.27
CA ARG A 110 4.63 -22.54 9.29
C ARG A 110 4.89 -22.10 7.86
N LEU A 111 5.17 -20.81 7.64
CA LEU A 111 5.32 -20.24 6.30
C LEU A 111 6.74 -20.42 5.76
N ARG A 112 6.84 -20.82 4.50
CA ARG A 112 8.12 -20.82 3.76
C ARG A 112 8.58 -19.41 3.39
N PHE A 113 7.64 -18.50 3.13
CA PHE A 113 7.91 -17.13 2.70
C PHE A 113 7.24 -16.12 3.66
N THR A 114 7.89 -14.99 3.89
CA THR A 114 7.41 -13.95 4.82
C THR A 114 6.37 -12.99 4.21
N TYR A 115 6.18 -13.06 2.89
CA TYR A 115 5.25 -12.24 2.12
C TYR A 115 4.36 -13.13 1.25
N PRO A 116 3.17 -12.63 0.83
CA PRO A 116 2.36 -13.31 -0.17
C PRO A 116 3.16 -13.55 -1.46
N PRO A 117 2.99 -14.70 -2.16
CA PRO A 117 3.82 -15.08 -3.31
C PRO A 117 3.84 -14.05 -4.45
N TYR A 118 2.76 -13.29 -4.62
CA TYR A 118 2.58 -12.27 -5.65
C TYR A 118 3.09 -10.87 -5.23
N PHE A 119 3.46 -10.69 -3.96
CA PHE A 119 3.80 -9.38 -3.41
C PHE A 119 5.07 -8.80 -4.04
N SER A 120 6.07 -9.64 -4.36
CA SER A 120 7.31 -9.21 -5.03
C SER A 120 7.07 -8.62 -6.42
N ASN A 121 6.17 -9.21 -7.21
CA ASN A 121 5.78 -8.69 -8.52
C ASN A 121 5.04 -7.35 -8.37
N PHE A 122 4.15 -7.25 -7.38
CA PHE A 122 3.45 -6.01 -7.08
C PHE A 122 4.40 -4.87 -6.69
N THR A 123 5.31 -5.10 -5.75
CA THR A 123 6.29 -4.09 -5.32
C THR A 123 7.27 -3.73 -6.43
N PHE A 124 7.69 -4.70 -7.25
CA PHE A 124 8.48 -4.44 -8.46
C PHE A 124 7.74 -3.50 -9.42
N ARG A 125 6.46 -3.73 -9.70
CA ARG A 125 5.67 -2.86 -10.59
C ARG A 125 5.50 -1.46 -10.01
N LEU A 126 5.29 -1.33 -8.70
CA LEU A 126 5.19 -0.03 -8.04
C LEU A 126 6.49 0.79 -8.17
N ARG A 127 7.65 0.16 -7.93
CA ARG A 127 8.97 0.82 -8.06
C ARG A 127 9.27 1.26 -9.50
N ASN A 128 8.69 0.58 -10.50
CA ASN A 128 8.85 0.90 -11.92
C ASN A 128 7.63 1.64 -12.51
N LEU A 129 6.82 2.30 -11.68
CA LEU A 129 5.73 3.14 -12.17
C LEU A 129 6.29 4.37 -12.88
N GLU A 130 5.82 4.59 -14.10
CA GLU A 130 6.18 5.75 -14.91
C GLU A 130 4.92 6.45 -15.41
N ILE A 131 4.96 7.78 -15.49
CA ILE A 131 3.93 8.52 -16.20
C ILE A 131 4.26 8.45 -17.68
N ILE A 132 3.45 7.73 -18.44
CA ILE A 132 3.49 7.81 -19.89
C ILE A 132 2.95 9.19 -20.28
N GLN A 133 3.84 10.17 -20.45
CA GLN A 133 3.52 11.38 -21.18
C GLN A 133 3.30 10.98 -22.64
N LYS A 134 2.06 10.62 -23.01
CA LYS A 134 1.69 10.69 -24.42
C LYS A 134 1.82 12.16 -24.81
N CYS A 135 2.78 12.43 -25.67
CA CYS A 135 3.02 13.73 -26.28
C CYS A 135 1.69 14.39 -26.66
N LEU A 136 1.61 15.68 -26.36
CA LEU A 136 0.69 16.61 -27.01
C LEU A 136 0.70 16.32 -28.52
N ILE A 137 -0.44 15.89 -29.05
CA ILE A 137 -0.76 16.00 -30.48
C ILE A 137 -1.74 17.16 -30.58
#